data_AF-A0A1F4QTY5-F1
#
_entry.id   AF-A0A1F4QTY5-F1
#
_cell.length_a   1.000
_cell.length_b   1.000
_cell.length_c   1.000
_cell.angle_alpha   90.00
_cell.angle_beta   90.00
_cell.angle_gamma   90.00
#
_symmetry.space_group_name_H-M   'P 1'
#
loop_
_entity.id
_entity.type
_entity.pdbx_description
1 polymer ?
#
loop_
_entity_poly.entity_id
_entity_poly.type
_entity_poly.pdbx_seq_one_letter_code
_entity_poly.pdbx_strand_id
1 'polypeptide(L)'
;MGKRRLVRAPSGKENQKAKSRWTTWAWVGGSAALIGVIIAIVMMQTGTKAAPGAAAIARIGRPAPDFTLRLLNGQSVSLASLKGKPVLVNFWHSS
;
A
#
# COMPACT_ATOMS: atom_id res chain seq x y z
N MET A 1 21.28 -5.60 -83.45
CA MET A 1 20.39 -6.53 -82.71
C MET A 1 21.22 -7.18 -81.60
N GLY A 2 21.00 -6.85 -80.32
CA GLY A 2 21.79 -7.40 -79.20
C GLY A 2 21.21 -6.98 -77.86
N LYS A 3 20.24 -7.76 -77.35
CA LYS A 3 19.39 -7.40 -76.21
C LYS A 3 20.17 -7.55 -74.90
N ARG A 4 20.33 -6.45 -74.16
CA ARG A 4 20.84 -6.43 -72.78
C ARG A 4 19.88 -7.23 -71.90
N ARG A 5 20.31 -8.38 -71.37
CA ARG A 5 19.52 -9.19 -70.44
C ARG A 5 19.89 -8.78 -69.02
N LEU A 6 19.01 -7.98 -68.40
CA LEU A 6 19.05 -7.64 -66.98
C LEU A 6 18.70 -8.90 -66.19
N VAL A 7 19.65 -9.45 -65.45
CA VAL A 7 19.37 -10.49 -64.45
C VAL A 7 18.98 -9.78 -63.15
N ARG A 8 17.69 -9.83 -62.83
CA ARG A 8 17.12 -9.31 -61.58
C ARG A 8 17.18 -10.39 -60.52
N ALA A 9 17.79 -10.12 -59.37
CA ALA A 9 17.75 -11.00 -58.21
C ALA A 9 16.33 -11.02 -57.59
N PRO A 10 15.83 -12.15 -57.05
CA PRO A 10 14.58 -12.16 -56.31
C PRO A 10 14.80 -11.62 -54.88
N SER A 11 14.16 -10.50 -54.57
CA SER A 11 14.13 -9.87 -53.25
C SER A 11 13.11 -10.57 -52.33
N GLY A 12 13.55 -11.59 -51.61
CA GLY A 12 12.77 -12.23 -50.54
C GLY A 12 12.82 -11.43 -49.23
N LYS A 13 12.02 -10.36 -49.12
CA LYS A 13 11.93 -9.53 -47.89
C LYS A 13 10.49 -9.05 -47.63
N GLU A 14 9.48 -9.91 -47.74
CA GLU A 14 8.08 -9.51 -47.51
C GLU A 14 7.35 -10.27 -46.39
N ASN A 15 8.05 -11.02 -45.53
CA ASN A 15 7.37 -11.79 -44.45
C ASN A 15 7.87 -11.49 -43.03
N GLN A 16 8.72 -10.48 -42.84
CA GLN A 16 9.28 -10.14 -41.53
C GLN A 16 8.59 -8.96 -40.83
N LYS A 17 7.91 -8.05 -41.55
CA LYS A 17 7.32 -6.84 -40.95
C LYS A 17 5.96 -7.06 -40.28
N ALA A 18 5.21 -8.10 -40.66
CA ALA A 18 3.88 -8.37 -40.10
C ALA A 18 3.93 -9.00 -38.70
N LYS A 19 4.96 -9.82 -38.41
CA LYS A 19 5.05 -10.56 -37.13
C LYS A 19 5.59 -9.71 -35.97
N SER A 20 6.35 -8.66 -36.26
CA SER A 20 6.97 -7.81 -35.23
C SER A 20 6.02 -6.80 -34.61
N ARG A 21 4.95 -6.38 -35.30
CA ARG A 21 4.03 -5.36 -34.78
C ARG A 21 3.02 -5.95 -33.79
N TRP A 22 2.57 -7.17 -34.00
CA TRP A 22 1.58 -7.81 -33.14
C TRP A 22 2.16 -8.26 -31.80
N THR A 23 3.40 -8.75 -31.79
CA THR A 23 4.09 -9.12 -30.55
C THR A 23 4.32 -7.91 -29.66
N THR A 24 4.79 -6.77 -30.19
CA THR A 24 4.97 -5.54 -29.39
C THR A 24 3.68 -5.08 -28.72
N TRP A 25 2.53 -5.19 -29.38
CA TRP A 25 1.24 -4.83 -28.79
C TRP A 25 0.75 -5.86 -27.77
N ALA A 26 1.07 -7.15 -27.96
CA ALA A 26 0.81 -8.20 -26.99
C ALA A 26 1.64 -8.01 -25.69
N TRP A 27 2.91 -7.62 -25.81
CA TRP A 27 3.76 -7.32 -24.65
C TRP A 27 3.28 -6.08 -23.90
N VAL A 28 2.93 -5.00 -24.61
CA VAL A 28 2.40 -3.77 -23.99
C VAL A 28 1.08 -4.02 -23.28
N GLY A 29 0.16 -4.76 -23.90
CA GLY A 29 -1.12 -5.14 -23.28
C GLY A 29 -0.94 -6.03 -22.04
N GLY A 30 -0.04 -7.02 -22.12
CA GLY A 30 0.28 -7.89 -20.99
C GLY A 30 0.91 -7.14 -19.82
N SER A 31 1.84 -6.21 -20.09
CA SER A 31 2.46 -5.38 -19.06
C SER A 31 1.45 -4.45 -18.37
N ALA A 32 0.54 -3.82 -19.13
CA ALA A 32 -0.49 -2.96 -18.58
C ALA A 32 -1.48 -3.73 -17.68
N ALA A 33 -1.87 -4.94 -18.09
CA ALA A 33 -2.71 -5.81 -17.27
C ALA A 33 -2.02 -6.23 -15.96
N LEU A 34 -0.74 -6.60 -16.03
CA LEU A 34 0.04 -6.97 -14.84
C LEU A 34 0.18 -5.81 -13.86
N ILE A 35 0.44 -4.60 -14.35
CA ILE A 35 0.50 -3.38 -13.52
C ILE A 35 -0.86 -3.11 -12.86
N GLY A 36 -1.96 -3.24 -13.60
CA GLY A 36 -3.31 -3.08 -13.06
C GLY A 36 -3.63 -4.07 -11.94
N VAL A 37 -3.23 -5.33 -12.10
CA VAL A 37 -3.41 -6.38 -11.07
C VAL A 37 -2.56 -6.08 -9.82
N ILE A 38 -1.32 -5.63 -9.98
CA ILE A 38 -0.46 -5.24 -8.85
C ILE A 38 -1.06 -4.06 -8.10
N ILE A 39 -1.56 -3.04 -8.81
CA ILE A 39 -2.23 -1.88 -8.19
C ILE A 39 -3.49 -2.34 -7.44
N ALA A 40 -4.31 -3.22 -8.02
CA ALA A 40 -5.50 -3.75 -7.36
C ALA A 40 -5.16 -4.52 -6.07
N ILE A 41 -4.10 -5.35 -6.10
CA ILE A 41 -3.62 -6.08 -4.92
C ILE A 41 -3.14 -5.10 -3.83
N VAL A 42 -2.36 -4.08 -4.21
CA VAL A 42 -1.89 -3.06 -3.26
C VAL A 42 -3.08 -2.30 -2.64
N MET A 43 -4.07 -1.91 -3.44
CA MET A 43 -5.26 -1.20 -2.95
C MET A 43 -6.13 -2.06 -2.03
N MET A 44 -6.16 -3.38 -2.22
CA MET A 44 -6.85 -4.32 -1.32
C MET A 44 -6.13 -4.47 0.03
N GLN A 45 -4.82 -4.22 0.10
CA GLN A 45 -4.02 -4.28 1.34
C GLN A 45 -4.02 -2.97 2.13
N THR A 46 -4.33 -1.83 1.48
CA THR A 46 -4.39 -0.50 2.13
C THR A 46 -5.73 -0.21 2.81
N GLY A 47 -6.48 -1.25 3.18
CA GLY A 47 -7.63 -1.08 4.07
C GLY A 47 -7.16 -0.72 5.47
N THR A 48 -6.94 0.57 5.74
CA THR A 48 -6.71 1.07 7.10
C THR A 48 -8.01 0.89 7.90
N LYS A 49 -8.23 -0.31 8.43
CA LYS A 49 -9.10 -0.44 9.61
C LYS A 49 -8.38 0.31 10.71
N ALA A 50 -8.83 1.54 10.99
CA ALA A 50 -8.47 2.23 12.23
C ALA A 50 -8.81 1.25 13.36
N ALA A 51 -7.78 0.73 14.02
CA ALA A 51 -7.97 -0.23 15.09
C ALA A 51 -8.89 0.42 16.14
N PRO A 52 -9.98 -0.23 16.56
CA PRO A 52 -10.69 0.17 17.76
C PRO A 52 -9.66 0.15 18.90
N GLY A 53 -9.32 1.32 19.44
CA GLY A 53 -8.25 1.46 20.42
C GLY A 53 -6.88 1.85 19.86
N ALA A 54 -6.82 2.58 18.73
CA ALA A 54 -5.63 3.38 18.42
C ALA A 54 -5.20 4.13 19.69
N ALA A 55 -4.08 3.70 20.28
CA ALA A 55 -3.68 4.12 21.61
C ALA A 55 -3.57 5.64 21.63
N ALA A 56 -4.43 6.29 22.42
CA ALA A 56 -4.35 7.72 22.59
C ALA A 56 -3.02 8.05 23.28
N ILE A 57 -2.14 8.72 22.55
CA ILE A 57 -0.83 9.12 23.07
C ILE A 57 -1.02 10.37 23.91
N ALA A 58 -0.47 10.37 25.13
CA ALA A 58 -0.47 11.54 25.99
C ALA A 58 0.35 12.68 25.34
N ARG A 59 -0.22 13.89 25.29
CA ARG A 59 0.40 15.07 24.68
C ARG A 59 0.27 16.27 25.61
N ILE A 60 1.34 17.06 25.72
CA ILE A 60 1.35 18.28 26.53
C ILE A 60 0.31 19.27 26.00
N GLY A 61 -0.42 19.92 26.92
CA GLY A 61 -1.47 20.90 26.59
C GLY A 61 -2.74 20.30 25.98
N ARG A 62 -2.84 18.98 25.85
CA ARG A 62 -4.05 18.27 25.45
C ARG A 62 -4.64 17.51 26.64
N PRO A 63 -5.95 17.21 26.62
CA PRO A 63 -6.53 16.31 27.62
C PRO A 63 -5.75 15.01 27.68
N ALA A 64 -5.44 14.56 28.90
CA ALA A 64 -4.81 13.26 29.12
C ALA A 64 -5.75 12.13 28.63
N PRO A 65 -5.21 11.06 28.02
CA PRO A 65 -5.99 9.88 27.66
C PRO A 65 -6.74 9.32 28.86
N ASP A 66 -8.03 9.05 28.69
CA ASP A 66 -8.82 8.46 29.77
C ASP A 66 -8.44 6.99 29.97
N PHE A 67 -8.52 6.55 31.22
CA PHE A 67 -8.29 5.17 31.60
C PHE A 67 -9.14 4.83 32.82
N THR A 68 -9.45 3.56 32.97
CA THR A 68 -10.05 3.01 34.19
C THR A 68 -9.22 1.82 34.64
N LEU A 69 -8.78 1.84 35.89
CA LEU A 69 -7.94 0.82 36.49
C LEU A 69 -8.62 0.23 37.73
N ARG A 70 -8.29 -1.03 38.02
CA ARG A 70 -8.68 -1.68 39.26
C ARG A 70 -7.57 -1.50 40.29
N LEU A 71 -7.96 -1.02 41.46
CA LEU A 71 -7.09 -0.83 42.62
C LEU A 71 -6.86 -2.16 43.34
N LEU A 72 -5.84 -2.20 44.20
CA LEU A 72 -5.49 -3.38 45.01
C LEU A 72 -6.61 -3.82 45.95
N ASN A 73 -7.43 -2.87 46.41
CA ASN A 73 -8.61 -3.14 47.24
C ASN A 73 -9.84 -3.61 46.43
N GLY A 74 -9.68 -3.82 45.12
CA GLY A 74 -10.73 -4.29 44.22
C GLY A 74 -11.65 -3.20 43.66
N GLN A 75 -11.59 -1.96 44.16
CA GLN A 75 -12.36 -0.83 43.62
C GLN A 75 -11.82 -0.38 42.26
N SER A 76 -12.62 0.38 41.51
CA SER A 76 -12.18 0.99 40.25
C SER A 76 -11.95 2.49 40.40
N VAL A 77 -10.93 2.99 39.71
CA VAL A 77 -10.66 4.42 39.57
C VAL A 77 -10.56 4.76 38.09
N SER A 78 -11.19 5.87 37.68
CA SER A 78 -11.02 6.43 36.34
C SER A 78 -10.34 7.79 36.43
N LEU A 79 -9.63 8.19 35.37
CA LEU A 79 -9.03 9.52 35.34
C LEU A 79 -10.12 10.61 35.38
N ALA A 80 -11.26 10.36 34.73
CA ALA A 80 -12.41 11.25 34.74
C ALA A 80 -12.96 11.55 36.14
N SER A 81 -12.92 10.59 37.09
CA SER A 81 -13.42 10.82 38.45
C SER A 81 -12.53 11.73 39.28
N LEU A 82 -11.29 11.98 38.83
CA LEU A 82 -10.31 12.85 39.49
C LEU A 82 -10.26 14.27 38.90
N LYS A 83 -11.16 14.61 37.98
CA LYS A 83 -11.23 15.96 37.40
C LYS A 83 -11.34 17.05 38.47
N GLY A 84 -10.67 18.17 38.24
CA GLY A 84 -10.59 19.30 39.18
C GLY A 84 -9.47 19.16 40.22
N LYS A 85 -8.75 18.03 40.24
CA LYS A 85 -7.58 17.83 41.11
C LYS A 85 -6.32 17.70 40.25
N PRO A 86 -5.17 18.26 40.66
CA PRO A 86 -3.88 17.90 40.07
C PRO A 86 -3.59 16.40 40.28
N VAL A 87 -3.19 15.69 39.22
CA VAL A 87 -2.93 14.25 39.26
C VAL A 87 -1.56 13.96 38.64
N LEU A 88 -0.74 13.18 39.36
CA LEU A 88 0.51 12.60 38.86
C LEU A 88 0.28 11.13 38.52
N VAL A 89 0.61 10.73 37.29
CA VAL A 89 0.53 9.32 36.86
C VAL A 89 1.92 8.70 36.92
N ASN A 90 2.06 7.61 37.67
CA ASN A 90 3.32 6.90 37.85
C ASN A 90 3.24 5.48 37.27
N PHE A 91 4.26 5.07 36.51
CA PHE A 91 4.38 3.74 35.93
C PHE A 91 5.56 3.01 36.56
N TRP A 92 5.36 1.77 37.00
CA TRP A 92 6.38 0.97 37.65
C TRP A 92 6.08 -0.54 37.49
N HIS A 93 7.08 -1.37 37.78
CA HIS A 93 6.98 -2.83 37.78
C HIS A 93 7.90 -3.39 38.87
N SER A 94 7.65 -4.62 39.34
CA SER A 94 8.31 -5.21 40.52
C SER A 94 9.07 -6.50 40.22
N SER A 95 9.43 -6.76 38.96
CA SER A 95 10.25 -7.91 38.54
C SER A 95 11.53 -8.05 39.34
#